data_AF-A0A077P1C1-F1
#
_entry.id   AF-A0A077P1C1-F1
#
_cell.length_a   1.000
_cell.length_b   1.000
_cell.length_c   1.000
_cell.angle_alpha   90.00
_cell.angle_beta   90.00
_cell.angle_gamma   90.00
#
_symmetry.space_group_name_H-M   'P 1'
#
loop_
_entity.id
_entity.type
_entity.pdbx_description
1 polymer ?
#
loop_
_entity_poly.entity_id
_entity_poly.type
_entity_poly.pdbx_seq_one_letter_code
_entity_poly.pdbx_strand_id
1 'polypeptide(L)' 'MRLGRENLTLRSRIKRLNRKTLGYSKSPELHDKIIGTFIERNYYI' A
#
# COMPACT_ATOMS: atom_id res chain seq x y z
N MET A 1 1.64 22.14 11.99
CA MET A 1 2.10 20.76 12.29
C MET A 1 1.13 19.76 11.63
N ARG A 2 1.44 19.28 10.42
CA ARG A 2 0.50 18.55 9.53
C ARG A 2 0.83 17.06 9.36
N LEU A 3 1.85 16.58 10.07
CA LEU A 3 2.38 15.21 9.99
C LEU A 3 1.35 14.12 10.34
N GLY A 4 0.41 14.41 11.25
CA GLY A 4 -0.61 13.43 11.66
C GLY A 4 -1.64 13.09 10.58
N ARG A 5 -2.04 14.07 9.73
CA ARG A 5 -3.08 13.87 8.71
C ARG A 5 -2.59 13.10 7.50
N GLU A 6 -1.34 13.34 7.08
CA GLU A 6 -0.69 12.57 6.03
C GLU A 6 -0.51 11.11 6.43
N ASN A 7 -0.06 10.86 7.66
CA ASN A 7 0.15 9.49 8.15
C ASN A 7 -1.18 8.69 8.28
N LEU A 8 -2.26 9.34 8.74
CA LEU A 8 -3.62 8.77 8.74
C LEU A 8 -4.11 8.39 7.33
N THR A 9 -3.80 9.22 6.35
CA THR A 9 -4.17 8.98 4.94
C THR A 9 -3.35 7.84 4.35
N LEU A 10 -2.04 7.77 4.64
CA LEU A 10 -1.15 6.71 4.19
C LEU A 10 -1.56 5.36 4.76
N ARG A 11 -1.82 5.29 6.08
CA ARG A 11 -2.28 4.06 6.76
C ARG A 11 -3.59 3.54 6.18
N SER A 12 -4.51 4.45 5.85
CA SER A 12 -5.80 4.10 5.23
C SER A 12 -5.62 3.59 3.81
N ARG A 13 -4.71 4.18 3.02
CA ARG A 13 -4.35 3.70 1.67
C ARG A 13 -3.71 2.31 1.71
N ILE A 14 -2.76 2.07 2.62
CA ILE A 14 -2.11 0.76 2.79
C ILE A 14 -3.14 -0.31 3.20
N LYS A 15 -4.03 -0.02 4.16
CA LYS A 15 -5.11 -0.95 4.53
C LYS A 15 -6.04 -1.27 3.36
N ARG A 16 -6.38 -0.27 2.53
CA ARG A 16 -7.24 -0.46 1.36
C ARG A 16 -6.54 -1.26 0.27
N LEU A 17 -5.25 -1.02 0.06
CA LEU A 17 -4.42 -1.82 -0.85
C LEU A 17 -4.40 -3.27 -0.39
N ASN A 18 -4.02 -3.53 0.86
CA ASN A 18 -4.03 -4.85 1.48
C ASN A 18 -5.40 -5.54 1.30
N ARG A 19 -6.52 -4.85 1.54
CA ARG A 19 -7.85 -5.44 1.30
C ARG A 19 -8.16 -5.75 -0.17
N LYS A 20 -7.63 -4.97 -1.12
CA LYS A 20 -7.82 -5.19 -2.57
C LYS A 20 -6.87 -6.24 -3.16
N THR A 21 -5.67 -6.40 -2.61
CA THR A 21 -4.64 -7.26 -3.20
C THR A 21 -4.38 -8.50 -2.33
N LEU A 22 -4.15 -8.33 -1.03
CA LEU A 22 -4.00 -9.40 -0.03
C LEU A 22 -5.29 -10.18 0.25
N GLY A 23 -6.46 -9.59 -0.02
CA GLY A 23 -7.75 -10.30 0.05
C GLY A 23 -8.01 -11.27 -1.11
N TYR A 24 -7.35 -11.10 -2.27
CA TYR A 24 -7.70 -11.81 -3.51
C TYR A 24 -6.62 -12.81 -3.99
N SER A 25 -5.38 -12.69 -3.55
CA SER A 25 -4.30 -13.60 -3.94
C SER A 25 -3.85 -14.44 -2.74
N LYS A 26 -3.89 -15.77 -2.85
CA LYS A 26 -3.26 -16.68 -1.87
C LYS A 26 -1.73 -16.74 -2.02
N SER A 27 -1.15 -16.06 -3.01
CA SER A 27 0.26 -16.19 -3.35
C SER A 27 1.09 -15.01 -2.80
N PRO A 28 2.05 -15.26 -1.89
CA PRO A 28 2.95 -14.24 -1.33
C PRO A 28 3.79 -13.52 -2.39
N GLU A 29 4.19 -14.22 -3.46
CA GLU A 29 4.97 -13.63 -4.57
C GLU A 29 4.22 -12.51 -5.30
N LEU A 30 2.90 -12.64 -5.45
CA LEU A 30 2.09 -11.59 -6.08
C LEU A 30 1.96 -10.38 -5.15
N HIS A 31 1.90 -10.62 -3.84
CA HIS A 31 1.86 -9.54 -2.84
C HIS A 31 3.14 -8.74 -2.84
N ASP A 32 4.29 -9.41 -2.89
CA ASP A 32 5.60 -8.77 -2.93
C ASP A 32 5.75 -7.85 -4.15
N LYS A 33 5.36 -8.35 -5.33
CA LYS A 33 5.41 -7.58 -6.59
C LYS A 33 4.48 -6.38 -6.59
N ILE A 34 3.29 -6.52 -6.01
CA ILE A 34 2.30 -5.43 -5.87
C ILE A 34 2.78 -4.38 -4.87
N ILE A 35 3.36 -4.80 -3.74
CA ILE A 35 3.92 -3.89 -2.73
C ILE A 35 5.09 -3.10 -3.34
N GLY A 36 5.99 -3.78 -4.05
CA GLY A 36 7.09 -3.13 -4.78
C GLY A 36 6.59 -2.07 -5.77
N THR A 37 5.62 -2.43 -6.62
CA THR A 37 5.01 -1.50 -7.60
C THR A 37 4.29 -0.33 -6.91
N PHE A 38 3.68 -0.56 -5.75
CA PHE A 38 2.98 0.48 -5.00
C PHE A 38 3.94 1.48 -4.35
N ILE A 39 5.05 0.99 -3.77
CA ILE A 39 6.09 1.85 -3.19
C ILE A 39 6.73 2.68 -4.30
N GLU A 40 7.10 2.06 -5.42
CA GLU A 40 7.68 2.74 -6.59
C GLU A 40 6.79 3.90 -7.07
N ARG A 41 5.47 3.67 -7.20
CA ARG A 41 4.50 4.70 -7.59
C ARG A 41 4.24 5.80 -6.56
N ASN A 42 4.43 5.55 -5.25
CA ASN A 42 4.12 6.55 -4.22
C ASN A 42 5.35 7.34 -3.75
N TYR A 43 6.55 6.79 -3.88
CA TYR A 43 7.79 7.39 -3.37
C TYR A 43 8.71 7.96 -4.46
N TYR A 44 8.61 7.49 -5.70
CA TYR A 44 9.42 7.99 -6.82
C TYR A 44 8.66 8.93 -7.76
N ILE A 45 7.50 9.46 -7.33
CA ILE A 45 6.80 10.57 -7.99
C ILE A 45 6.96 11.83 -7.14
#